data_AF-A0A3S5JR57-F1
#
_entry.id   AF-A0A3S5JR57-F1
#
_cell.length_a   1.000
_cell.length_b   1.000
_cell.length_c   1.000
_cell.angle_alpha   90.00
_cell.angle_beta   90.00
_cell.angle_gamma   90.00
#
_symmetry.space_group_name_H-M   'P 1'
#
loop_
_entity.id
_entity.type
_entity.pdbx_description
1 polymer ?
#
loop_
_entity_poly.entity_id
_entity_poly.type
_entity_poly.pdbx_seq_one_letter_code
_entity_poly.pdbx_strand_id
1 'polypeptide(L)'
;MKKFLLATILISLTSLNANEVLVAKDSITLSLKENNLLSSEEKALIAIESDNYVYIESVINQGLLSPKTFVDGKPLIIHAAILNKPEMILLLASYGAMIIDPICEEGKNIMEYAQENNSYLAQAQIIVIRA
;
A
#
# COMPACT_ATOMS: atom_id res chain seq x y z
N MET A 1 -0.31 -55.87 -66.36
CA MET A 1 -1.08 -54.88 -65.59
C MET A 1 -0.12 -54.15 -64.67
N LYS A 2 -0.03 -52.81 -64.78
CA LYS A 2 1.03 -51.99 -64.16
C LYS A 2 0.92 -51.99 -62.63
N LYS A 3 2.06 -52.16 -61.97
CA LYS A 3 2.25 -52.20 -60.52
C LYS A 3 1.97 -50.80 -59.93
N PHE A 4 1.07 -50.71 -58.95
CA PHE A 4 0.95 -49.54 -58.10
C PHE A 4 2.05 -49.59 -57.04
N LEU A 5 2.99 -48.66 -57.13
CA LEU A 5 3.89 -48.28 -56.04
C LEU A 5 3.30 -47.02 -55.42
N LEU A 6 2.92 -47.07 -54.14
CA LEU A 6 2.71 -45.87 -53.34
C LEU A 6 3.27 -46.13 -51.95
N ALA A 7 4.37 -45.43 -51.69
CA ALA A 7 5.19 -45.50 -50.50
C ALA A 7 4.43 -44.97 -49.28
N THR A 8 4.47 -45.73 -48.19
CA THR A 8 4.06 -45.27 -46.87
C THR A 8 5.12 -44.32 -46.32
N ILE A 9 4.80 -43.04 -46.22
CA ILE A 9 5.61 -42.04 -45.53
C ILE A 9 5.46 -42.28 -44.02
N LEU A 10 6.54 -42.72 -43.36
CA LEU A 10 6.66 -42.63 -41.91
C LEU A 10 6.86 -41.15 -41.54
N ILE A 11 5.89 -40.55 -40.86
CA ILE A 11 6.08 -39.27 -40.17
C ILE A 11 6.33 -39.61 -38.71
N SER A 12 7.59 -39.51 -38.28
CA SER A 12 7.99 -39.53 -36.88
C SER A 12 7.44 -38.28 -36.18
N LEU A 13 6.51 -38.46 -35.25
CA LEU A 13 6.07 -37.43 -34.32
C LEU A 13 7.10 -37.31 -33.18
N THR A 14 8.17 -36.55 -33.39
CA THR A 14 8.96 -36.03 -32.26
C THR A 14 8.23 -34.84 -31.67
N SER A 15 7.91 -34.94 -30.38
CA SER A 15 7.16 -33.99 -29.57
C SER A 15 7.69 -32.56 -29.67
N LEU A 16 6.87 -31.64 -30.19
CA LEU A 16 7.01 -30.20 -29.95
C LEU A 16 6.53 -29.90 -28.53
N ASN A 17 7.47 -29.91 -27.59
CA ASN A 17 7.27 -29.33 -26.26
C ASN A 17 7.30 -27.80 -26.40
N ALA A 18 6.16 -27.21 -26.74
CA ALA A 18 5.93 -25.78 -26.56
C ALA A 18 5.65 -25.52 -25.08
N ASN A 19 6.68 -25.57 -24.25
CA ASN A 19 6.69 -24.74 -23.05
C ASN A 19 6.91 -23.30 -23.52
N GLU A 20 5.88 -22.69 -24.11
CA GLU A 20 5.66 -21.28 -23.84
C GLU A 20 5.35 -21.22 -22.35
N VAL A 21 6.40 -20.99 -21.55
CA VAL A 21 6.22 -20.43 -20.23
C VAL A 21 5.56 -19.08 -20.49
N LEU A 22 4.23 -19.07 -20.41
CA LEU A 22 3.42 -17.88 -20.22
C LEU A 22 3.83 -17.33 -18.85
N VAL A 23 4.99 -16.68 -18.80
CA VAL A 23 5.37 -15.85 -17.67
C VAL A 23 4.24 -14.85 -17.57
N ALA A 24 3.47 -14.91 -16.48
CA ALA A 24 2.39 -13.99 -16.16
C ALA A 24 2.95 -12.57 -16.17
N LYS A 25 2.99 -11.98 -17.37
CA LYS A 25 3.54 -10.65 -17.63
C LYS A 25 2.56 -9.57 -17.20
N ASP A 26 1.36 -9.96 -16.80
CA ASP A 26 0.24 -9.04 -16.64
C ASP A 26 0.08 -8.60 -15.18
N SER A 27 0.28 -9.48 -14.18
CA SER A 27 0.09 -9.11 -12.77
C SER A 27 1.18 -8.18 -12.24
N ILE A 28 2.44 -8.42 -12.60
CA ILE A 28 3.58 -7.63 -12.12
C ILE A 28 3.62 -6.27 -12.83
N THR A 29 3.23 -6.20 -14.11
CA THR A 29 3.23 -4.96 -14.89
C THR A 29 2.04 -4.07 -14.56
N LEU A 30 0.88 -4.64 -14.22
CA LEU A 30 -0.30 -3.89 -13.78
C LEU A 30 -0.05 -3.20 -12.44
N SER A 31 0.49 -3.91 -11.43
CA SER A 31 0.74 -3.31 -10.12
C SER A 31 1.76 -2.17 -10.17
N LEU A 32 2.80 -2.29 -11.01
CA LEU A 32 3.79 -1.22 -11.21
C LEU A 32 3.20 0.02 -11.91
N LYS A 33 2.20 -0.16 -12.79
CA LYS A 33 1.54 0.95 -13.48
C LYS A 33 0.50 1.64 -12.61
N GLU A 34 -0.25 0.89 -11.80
CA GLU A 34 -1.17 1.43 -10.79
C GLU A 34 -0.42 2.25 -9.74
N ASN A 35 0.73 1.74 -9.25
CA ASN A 35 1.57 2.48 -8.31
C ASN A 35 2.11 3.81 -8.87
N ASN A 36 2.25 3.97 -10.18
CA ASN A 36 2.63 5.24 -10.79
C ASN A 36 1.46 6.22 -11.01
N LEU A 37 0.22 5.74 -10.90
CA LEU A 37 -0.98 6.57 -11.06
C LEU A 37 -1.46 7.16 -9.73
N LEU A 38 -1.16 6.51 -8.61
CA LEU A 38 -1.55 6.97 -7.29
C LEU A 38 -0.83 8.25 -6.88
N SER A 39 -1.59 9.18 -6.32
CA SER A 39 -1.11 10.39 -5.64
C SER A 39 -0.21 10.05 -4.44
N SER A 40 0.57 11.02 -3.98
CA SER A 40 1.37 10.92 -2.76
C SER A 40 0.52 10.56 -1.54
N GLU A 41 -0.68 11.11 -1.48
CA GLU A 41 -1.65 10.95 -0.41
C GLU A 41 -2.21 9.52 -0.39
N GLU A 42 -2.63 8.99 -1.54
CA GLU A 42 -3.11 7.60 -1.65
C GLU A 42 -2.02 6.60 -1.28
N LYS A 43 -0.78 6.84 -1.73
CA LYS A 43 0.37 6.01 -1.35
C LYS A 43 0.65 6.07 0.14
N ALA A 44 0.50 7.24 0.76
CA ALA A 44 0.66 7.39 2.20
C ALA A 44 -0.41 6.60 2.96
N LEU A 45 -1.68 6.62 2.52
CA LEU A 45 -2.75 5.82 3.14
C LEU A 45 -2.45 4.32 3.06
N ILE A 46 -2.06 3.82 1.88
CA ILE A 46 -1.66 2.41 1.70
C ILE A 46 -0.47 2.05 2.60
N ALA A 47 0.51 2.95 2.72
CA ALA A 47 1.66 2.75 3.58
C ALA A 47 1.30 2.73 5.07
N ILE A 48 0.34 3.55 5.50
CA ILE A 48 -0.20 3.51 6.87
C ILE A 48 -0.94 2.19 7.12
N GLU A 49 -1.79 1.75 6.21
CA GLU A 49 -2.54 0.50 6.34
C GLU A 49 -1.62 -0.72 6.46
N SER A 50 -0.55 -0.73 5.66
CA SER A 50 0.43 -1.82 5.58
C SER A 50 1.62 -1.69 6.55
N ASP A 51 1.64 -0.70 7.45
CA ASP A 51 2.76 -0.43 8.37
C ASP A 51 4.11 -0.25 7.65
N ASN A 52 4.09 0.35 6.45
CA ASN A 52 5.28 0.65 5.68
C ASN A 52 5.97 1.93 6.19
N TYR A 53 6.58 1.81 7.37
CA TYR A 53 7.29 2.90 8.04
C TYR A 53 8.42 3.47 7.18
N VAL A 54 9.15 2.61 6.47
CA VAL A 54 10.28 3.01 5.62
C VAL A 54 9.83 3.95 4.52
N TYR A 55 8.68 3.67 3.89
CA TYR A 55 8.13 4.56 2.87
C TYR A 55 7.76 5.92 3.49
N ILE A 56 6.96 5.93 4.56
CA ILE A 56 6.48 7.16 5.21
C ILE A 56 7.65 8.04 5.66
N GLU A 57 8.62 7.45 6.35
CA GLU A 57 9.82 8.15 6.81
C GLU A 57 10.62 8.73 5.63
N SER A 58 10.79 7.95 4.56
CA SER A 58 11.53 8.36 3.38
C SER A 58 10.87 9.55 2.67
N VAL A 59 9.54 9.53 2.46
CA VAL A 59 8.84 10.62 1.77
C VAL A 59 8.74 11.89 2.62
N ILE A 60 8.65 11.77 3.94
CA ILE A 60 8.70 12.92 4.86
C ILE A 60 10.09 13.55 4.83
N ASN A 61 11.16 12.76 4.95
CA ASN A 61 12.54 13.26 4.93
C ASN A 61 12.93 13.92 3.60
N GLN A 62 12.37 13.44 2.49
CA GLN A 62 12.55 14.05 1.17
C GLN A 62 11.70 15.31 0.95
N GLY A 63 10.82 15.66 1.90
CA GLY A 63 9.89 16.79 1.77
C GLY A 63 8.76 16.57 0.76
N LEU A 64 8.54 15.32 0.35
CA LEU A 64 7.49 14.95 -0.61
C LEU A 64 6.12 14.80 0.08
N LEU A 65 6.11 14.60 1.39
CA LEU A 65 4.90 14.48 2.19
C LEU A 65 5.07 15.28 3.48
N SER A 66 4.10 16.14 3.80
CA SER A 66 4.07 16.77 5.11
C SER A 66 3.51 15.79 6.15
N PRO A 67 4.11 15.69 7.34
CA PRO A 67 3.53 14.89 8.44
C PRO A 67 2.15 15.42 8.87
N LYS A 68 1.82 16.67 8.52
CA LYS A 68 0.52 17.32 8.77
C LYS A 68 -0.42 17.28 7.56
N THR A 69 -0.11 16.49 6.54
CA THR A 69 -0.99 16.35 5.35
C THR A 69 -2.37 15.88 5.77
N PHE A 70 -3.39 16.47 5.14
CA PHE A 70 -4.79 16.07 5.26
C PHE A 70 -5.17 15.22 4.04
N VAL A 71 -5.88 14.14 4.28
CA VAL A 71 -6.51 13.30 3.25
C VAL A 71 -7.95 13.05 3.69
N ASP A 72 -8.91 13.30 2.82
CA ASP A 72 -10.35 13.16 3.11
C ASP A 72 -10.81 13.89 4.39
N GLY A 73 -10.33 15.14 4.54
CA GLY A 73 -10.62 16.02 5.67
C GLY A 73 -9.96 15.62 7.01
N LYS A 74 -9.06 14.62 6.99
CA LYS A 74 -8.42 14.06 8.19
C LYS A 74 -6.90 14.11 8.06
N PRO A 75 -6.16 14.59 9.08
CA PRO A 75 -4.71 14.42 9.15
C PRO A 75 -4.30 12.95 9.01
N LEU A 76 -3.17 12.67 8.36
CA LEU A 76 -2.62 11.31 8.22
C LEU A 76 -2.52 10.56 9.55
N ILE A 77 -2.14 11.23 10.64
CA ILE A 77 -2.05 10.63 11.97
C ILE A 77 -3.42 10.15 12.51
N ILE A 78 -4.53 10.76 12.07
CA ILE A 78 -5.89 10.33 12.43
C ILE A 78 -6.29 9.08 11.63
N HIS A 79 -5.86 8.94 10.38
CA HIS A 79 -6.01 7.67 9.64
C HIS A 79 -5.28 6.52 10.35
N ALA A 80 -4.06 6.75 10.84
CA ALA A 80 -3.33 5.77 11.64
C ALA A 80 -4.05 5.41 12.96
N ALA A 81 -4.71 6.39 13.61
CA ALA A 81 -5.52 6.14 14.80
C ALA A 81 -6.77 5.31 14.53
N ILE A 82 -7.50 5.62 13.45
CA ILE A 82 -8.67 4.83 13.01
C ILE A 82 -8.26 3.38 12.74
N LEU A 83 -7.11 3.17 12.10
CA LEU A 83 -6.58 1.84 11.76
C LEU A 83 -5.85 1.13 12.93
N ASN A 84 -5.84 1.74 14.12
CA ASN A 84 -5.19 1.21 15.32
C ASN A 84 -3.69 0.89 15.13
N LYS A 85 -2.94 1.79 14.50
CA LYS A 85 -1.50 1.66 14.18
C LYS A 85 -0.63 2.51 15.13
N PRO A 86 -0.32 2.05 16.36
CA PRO A 86 0.36 2.89 17.34
C PRO A 86 1.78 3.30 16.90
N GLU A 87 2.57 2.40 16.30
CA GLU A 87 3.93 2.76 15.85
C GLU A 87 3.91 3.79 14.72
N MET A 88 2.91 3.73 13.83
CA MET A 88 2.72 4.74 12.79
C MET A 88 2.32 6.09 13.38
N ILE A 89 1.48 6.11 14.43
CA ILE A 89 1.16 7.34 15.18
C ILE A 89 2.44 7.92 15.79
N LEU A 90 3.26 7.09 16.43
CA LEU A 90 4.53 7.53 17.02
C LEU A 90 5.48 8.11 15.97
N LEU A 91 5.61 7.45 14.82
CA LEU A 91 6.41 7.93 13.70
C LEU A 91 5.93 9.30 13.21
N LEU A 92 4.64 9.44 12.89
CA LEU A 92 4.10 10.71 12.40
C LEU A 92 4.23 11.82 13.46
N ALA A 93 3.99 11.50 14.73
CA ALA A 93 4.14 12.44 15.84
C ALA A 93 5.60 12.90 16.02
N SER A 94 6.58 12.02 15.87
CA SER A 94 8.01 12.36 15.97
C SER A 94 8.45 13.32 14.84
N TYR A 95 7.78 13.25 13.69
CA TYR A 95 7.92 14.21 12.60
C TYR A 95 7.05 15.46 12.74
N GLY A 96 6.32 15.61 13.84
CA GLY A 96 5.61 16.84 14.19
C GLY A 96 4.15 16.90 13.73
N ALA A 97 3.54 15.76 13.35
CA ALA A 97 2.11 15.67 13.07
C ALA A 97 1.22 16.04 14.28
N MET A 98 1.79 16.01 15.49
CA MET A 98 1.08 16.22 16.76
C MET A 98 1.67 17.39 17.59
N ILE A 99 2.39 18.33 16.97
CA ILE A 99 2.89 19.54 17.66
C ILE A 99 1.73 20.35 18.26
N ILE A 100 0.60 20.37 17.56
CA ILE A 100 -0.70 20.79 18.08
C ILE A 100 -1.61 19.58 18.03
N ASP A 101 -2.63 19.55 18.89
CA ASP A 101 -3.62 18.46 18.84
C ASP A 101 -4.29 18.44 17.45
N PRO A 102 -4.17 17.34 16.69
CA PRO A 102 -4.73 17.26 15.35
C PRO A 102 -6.25 17.18 15.42
N ILE A 103 -6.89 18.05 14.65
CA ILE A 103 -8.35 18.18 14.55
C ILE A 103 -8.72 18.02 13.07
N CYS A 104 -9.74 17.22 12.80
CA CYS A 104 -10.30 17.04 11.46
C CYS A 104 -11.19 18.21 11.05
N GLU A 105 -11.57 18.29 9.77
CA GLU A 105 -12.48 19.33 9.28
C GLU A 105 -13.85 19.30 9.99
N GLU A 106 -14.29 18.13 10.48
CA GLU A 106 -15.53 17.97 11.25
C GLU A 106 -15.40 18.38 12.72
N GLY A 107 -14.23 18.87 13.16
CA GLY A 107 -13.96 19.34 14.52
C GLY A 107 -13.59 18.25 15.53
N LYS A 108 -13.62 16.97 15.12
CA LYS A 108 -13.20 15.85 15.96
C LYS A 108 -11.68 15.73 16.03
N ASN A 109 -11.16 15.35 17.19
CA ASN A 109 -9.72 15.13 17.41
C ASN A 109 -9.32 13.66 17.29
N ILE A 110 -8.01 13.40 17.31
CA ILE A 110 -7.44 12.04 17.17
C ILE A 110 -7.91 11.04 18.23
N MET A 111 -8.11 11.47 19.49
CA MET A 111 -8.55 10.57 20.56
C MET A 111 -10.01 10.17 20.37
N GLU A 112 -10.87 11.10 19.96
CA GLU A 112 -12.28 10.83 19.68
C GLU A 112 -12.43 9.80 18.56
N TYR A 113 -11.68 9.95 17.45
CA TYR A 113 -11.66 8.93 16.39
C TYR A 113 -11.13 7.58 16.86
N ALA A 114 -10.08 7.54 17.68
CA ALA A 114 -9.55 6.31 18.22
C ALA A 114 -10.55 5.60 19.16
N GLN A 115 -11.36 6.37 19.91
CA GLN A 115 -12.42 5.85 20.78
C GLN A 115 -13.60 5.29 19.97
N GLU A 116 -14.09 6.04 18.98
CA GLU A 116 -15.21 5.62 18.12
C GLU A 116 -14.92 4.32 17.35
N ASN A 117 -13.64 4.08 17.01
CA ASN A 117 -13.21 2.90 16.28
C ASN A 117 -12.71 1.75 17.18
N ASN A 118 -12.79 1.87 18.50
CA ASN A 118 -12.23 0.90 19.46
C ASN A 118 -10.74 0.60 19.24
N SER A 119 -9.97 1.60 18.80
CA SER A 119 -8.54 1.51 18.52
C SER A 119 -7.71 1.65 19.80
N TYR A 120 -7.76 0.64 20.67
CA TYR A 120 -7.20 0.72 22.02
C TYR A 120 -5.67 0.93 22.05
N LEU A 121 -4.92 0.39 21.07
CA LEU A 121 -3.47 0.58 21.02
C LEU A 121 -3.13 2.01 20.59
N ALA A 122 -3.87 2.55 19.61
CA ALA A 122 -3.77 3.96 19.26
C ALA A 122 -4.09 4.86 20.45
N GLN A 123 -5.18 4.60 21.19
CA GLN A 123 -5.52 5.35 22.40
C GLN A 123 -4.37 5.34 23.42
N ALA A 124 -3.82 4.17 23.72
CA ALA A 124 -2.67 4.04 24.63
C ALA A 124 -1.46 4.83 24.13
N GLN A 125 -1.12 4.73 22.85
CA GLN A 125 0.01 5.45 22.27
C GLN A 125 -0.18 6.97 22.28
N ILE A 126 -1.39 7.45 22.00
CA ILE A 126 -1.75 8.86 22.07
C ILE A 126 -1.59 9.37 23.51
N ILE A 127 -2.01 8.60 24.51
CA ILE A 127 -1.80 8.93 25.93
C ILE A 127 -0.30 9.03 26.24
N VAL A 128 0.50 8.06 25.78
CA VAL A 128 1.96 8.04 26.02
C VAL A 128 2.66 9.23 25.36
N ILE A 129 2.28 9.61 24.14
CA ILE A 129 2.89 10.76 23.43
C ILE A 129 2.58 12.09 24.12
N ARG A 130 1.41 12.19 24.77
CA ARG A 130 0.97 13.41 25.46
C ARG A 130 1.44 13.53 26.90
N ALA A 131 1.92 12.45 27.51
CA ALA A 131 2.34 12.39 28.91
C ALA A 131 3.67 13.14 29.13
#